data_AF-A0A6L9EA20-F1
#
_entry.id   AF-A0A6L9EA20-F1
#
_cell.length_a   1.000
_cell.length_b   1.000
_cell.length_c   1.000
_cell.angle_alpha   90.00
_cell.angle_beta   90.00
_cell.angle_gamma   90.00
#
_symmetry.space_group_name_H-M   'P 1'
#
loop_
_entity.id
_entity.type
_entity.pdbx_description
1 polymer ?
#
loop_
_entity_poly.entity_id
_entity_poly.type
_entity_poly.pdbx_seq_one_letter_code
_entity_poly.pdbx_strand_id
1 'polypeptide(L)'
;MKSTITLTANWQDIKGRSMFTLCILMLCGSGLYSQDQGTANAMDLGKVVPQFNQIYVSGVAKVFFKQGSGPEITEKLEGNTVPELIKEVKNGVLRVYTKGPARGETVEVYVSNPELKKVEVWDRGEFYNTDTLKAEVLEVEVNELGAAFMVVDTQEVLITMNGGDLDIGGITRKQQVTKTPESDRGTLKDAKLIIVEK
;
A
#
# COMPACT_ATOMS: atom_id res chain seq x y z
N MET A 1 28.57 14.46 -64.92
CA MET A 1 27.16 14.29 -64.53
C MET A 1 26.64 15.65 -64.09
N LYS A 2 25.61 16.16 -64.77
CA LYS A 2 25.01 17.49 -64.55
C LYS A 2 24.15 17.46 -63.26
N SER A 3 24.23 18.49 -62.44
CA SER A 3 23.04 19.28 -62.04
C SER A 3 23.47 20.48 -61.18
N THR A 4 23.23 21.64 -61.78
CA THR A 4 23.41 22.99 -61.25
C THR A 4 22.26 23.32 -60.31
N ILE A 5 22.58 23.84 -59.13
CA ILE A 5 21.63 24.48 -58.21
C ILE A 5 21.46 25.93 -58.66
N THR A 6 20.21 26.36 -58.86
CA THR A 6 19.87 27.77 -59.06
C THR A 6 18.82 28.15 -58.04
N LEU A 7 19.15 29.04 -57.11
CA LEU A 7 18.17 29.88 -56.41
C LEU A 7 18.71 31.31 -56.37
N THR A 8 18.07 32.16 -57.17
CA THR A 8 18.34 33.59 -57.30
C THR A 8 17.86 34.35 -56.07
N ALA A 9 18.75 35.05 -55.38
CA ALA A 9 18.39 36.09 -54.43
C ALA A 9 17.99 37.35 -55.21
N ASN A 10 16.78 37.86 -54.98
CA ASN A 10 16.36 39.15 -55.52
C ASN A 10 16.21 40.15 -54.36
N TRP A 11 17.09 41.13 -54.35
CA TRP A 11 17.14 42.23 -53.40
C TRP A 11 16.68 43.49 -54.10
N GLN A 12 15.38 43.82 -54.06
CA GLN A 12 14.90 45.18 -54.22
C GLN A 12 13.57 45.33 -53.48
N ASP A 13 13.61 45.97 -52.31
CA ASP A 13 12.74 47.11 -51.99
C ASP A 13 13.04 47.62 -50.58
N ILE A 14 14.00 48.54 -50.50
CA ILE A 14 14.20 49.40 -49.33
C ILE A 14 13.70 50.80 -49.71
N LYS A 15 12.45 51.09 -49.35
CA LYS A 15 11.91 52.44 -49.12
C LYS A 15 10.84 52.27 -48.04
N GLY A 16 11.09 52.54 -46.76
CA GLY A 16 11.42 53.85 -46.25
C GLY A 16 10.15 54.66 -45.99
N ARG A 17 9.46 54.42 -44.87
CA ARG A 17 8.76 55.44 -44.06
C ARG A 17 7.94 54.86 -42.92
N SER A 18 7.94 55.62 -41.83
CA SER A 18 6.91 55.71 -40.79
C SER A 18 6.98 54.72 -39.62
N MET A 19 7.88 55.06 -38.71
CA MET A 19 7.68 55.04 -37.27
C MET A 19 6.22 55.39 -36.88
N PHE A 20 5.47 54.47 -36.28
CA PHE A 20 4.39 54.72 -35.29
C PHE A 20 3.85 53.39 -34.73
N THR A 21 3.80 53.30 -33.40
CA THR A 21 2.79 52.57 -32.59
C THR A 21 2.92 51.04 -32.37
N LEU A 22 3.64 50.70 -31.30
CA LEU A 22 3.13 49.99 -30.10
C LEU A 22 1.88 49.11 -30.24
N CYS A 23 2.00 47.78 -30.07
CA CYS A 23 0.95 46.95 -29.44
C CYS A 23 1.44 45.55 -29.01
N ILE A 24 1.46 45.36 -27.69
CA ILE A 24 0.97 44.19 -26.94
C ILE A 24 1.84 42.92 -26.88
N LEU A 25 2.48 42.79 -25.72
CA LEU A 25 2.72 41.57 -24.94
C LEU A 25 1.88 40.35 -25.35
N MET A 26 2.54 39.28 -25.80
CA MET A 26 2.07 37.92 -25.53
C MET A 26 3.21 37.12 -24.92
N LEU A 27 3.15 37.01 -23.59
CA LEU A 27 3.85 36.00 -22.81
C LEU A 27 3.49 34.61 -23.37
N CYS A 28 4.44 33.94 -24.03
CA CYS A 28 4.43 32.48 -24.04
C CYS A 28 4.91 32.02 -22.67
N GLY A 29 3.96 31.91 -21.73
CA GLY A 29 4.15 31.13 -20.54
C GLY A 29 4.33 29.67 -20.94
N SER A 30 5.57 29.24 -21.20
CA SER A 30 5.93 27.83 -21.13
C SER A 30 5.91 27.44 -19.66
N GLY A 31 4.71 27.27 -19.12
CA GLY A 31 4.49 26.46 -17.93
C GLY A 31 5.01 25.08 -18.26
N LEU A 32 6.19 24.77 -17.71
CA LEU A 32 6.65 23.40 -17.56
C LEU A 32 5.57 22.68 -16.74
N TYR A 33 4.63 22.06 -17.43
CA TYR A 33 3.81 21.02 -16.83
C TYR A 33 4.77 19.88 -16.53
N SER A 34 5.22 19.82 -15.28
CA SER A 34 5.73 18.57 -14.73
C SER A 34 4.63 17.55 -14.91
N GLN A 35 4.85 16.57 -15.77
CA GLN A 35 4.04 15.38 -15.86
C GLN A 35 4.32 14.58 -14.59
N ASP A 36 3.50 14.80 -13.56
CA ASP A 36 3.40 13.91 -12.42
C ASP A 36 3.06 12.52 -12.96
N GLN A 37 4.05 11.63 -13.03
CA GLN A 37 3.83 10.22 -13.28
C GLN A 37 3.46 9.54 -11.96
N GLY A 38 2.40 10.05 -11.32
CA GLY A 38 1.65 9.29 -10.33
C GLY A 38 0.92 8.19 -11.06
N THR A 39 1.45 6.97 -10.99
CA THR A 39 0.69 5.77 -11.34
C THR A 39 -0.60 5.79 -10.50
N ALA A 40 -1.73 5.99 -11.16
CA ALA A 40 -3.05 5.88 -10.53
C ALA A 40 -3.23 4.42 -10.06
N ASN A 41 -2.85 4.15 -8.83
CA ASN A 41 -3.16 2.90 -8.15
C ASN A 41 -4.67 2.88 -7.90
N ALA A 42 -5.33 1.78 -8.26
CA ALA A 42 -6.78 1.66 -8.27
C ALA A 42 -7.38 2.03 -6.89
N MET A 43 -8.00 3.21 -6.85
CA MET A 43 -8.72 3.75 -5.70
C MET A 43 -10.21 3.54 -5.96
N ASP A 44 -10.81 2.53 -5.34
CA ASP A 44 -12.28 2.42 -5.22
C ASP A 44 -12.69 2.01 -3.80
N LEU A 45 -12.13 2.73 -2.83
CA LEU A 45 -12.87 3.00 -1.61
C LEU A 45 -13.53 4.35 -1.89
N GLY A 46 -14.87 4.39 -1.93
CA GLY A 46 -15.60 5.65 -2.07
C GLY A 46 -15.23 6.65 -0.97
N LYS A 47 -15.91 7.80 -0.91
CA LYS A 47 -15.65 8.83 0.13
C LYS A 47 -15.75 8.32 1.58
N VAL A 48 -16.31 7.12 1.79
CA VAL A 48 -16.47 6.46 3.09
C VAL A 48 -15.92 5.04 2.98
N VAL A 49 -14.99 4.69 3.86
CA VAL A 49 -14.48 3.31 3.98
C VAL A 49 -15.54 2.47 4.70
N PRO A 50 -15.98 1.33 4.13
CA PRO A 50 -16.90 0.43 4.83
C PRO A 50 -16.27 -0.15 6.09
N GLN A 51 -17.10 -0.51 7.07
CA GLN A 51 -16.64 -1.26 8.25
C GLN A 51 -16.09 -2.64 7.82
N PHE A 52 -15.02 -3.06 8.48
CA PHE A 52 -14.44 -4.40 8.35
C PHE A 52 -14.08 -4.91 9.74
N ASN A 53 -13.85 -6.19 9.90
CA ASN A 53 -13.28 -6.76 11.12
C ASN A 53 -12.26 -7.86 10.81
N GLN A 54 -11.87 -7.98 9.55
CA GLN A 54 -10.83 -8.89 9.08
C GLN A 54 -9.91 -8.13 8.13
N ILE A 55 -8.64 -8.47 8.18
CA ILE A 55 -7.63 -7.91 7.27
C ILE A 55 -6.93 -9.08 6.57
N TYR A 56 -6.88 -9.00 5.25
CA TYR A 56 -6.11 -9.87 4.37
C TYR A 56 -4.98 -9.06 3.75
N VAL A 57 -3.73 -9.53 3.88
CA VAL A 57 -2.53 -8.89 3.34
C VAL A 57 -1.78 -9.86 2.44
N SER A 58 -1.35 -9.41 1.26
CA SER A 58 -0.63 -10.22 0.27
C SER A 58 0.27 -9.37 -0.63
N GLY A 59 1.11 -10.02 -1.45
CA GLY A 59 2.06 -9.35 -2.32
C GLY A 59 3.27 -8.82 -1.53
N VAL A 60 3.58 -7.53 -1.67
CA VAL A 60 4.67 -6.85 -0.91
C VAL A 60 4.15 -5.74 0.01
N ALA A 61 2.84 -5.68 0.22
CA ALA A 61 2.22 -4.66 1.07
C ALA A 61 2.55 -4.90 2.54
N LYS A 62 2.80 -3.81 3.27
CA LYS A 62 2.92 -3.77 4.72
C LYS A 62 1.71 -3.04 5.29
N VAL A 63 0.95 -3.70 6.16
CA VAL A 63 -0.20 -3.10 6.84
C VAL A 63 0.16 -2.76 8.27
N PHE A 64 -0.10 -1.51 8.66
CA PHE A 64 0.00 -1.01 10.03
C PHE A 64 -1.39 -0.72 10.57
N PHE A 65 -1.84 -1.54 11.51
CA PHE A 65 -3.18 -1.44 12.08
C PHE A 65 -3.18 -0.75 13.45
N LYS A 66 -4.20 0.07 13.68
CA LYS A 66 -4.50 0.67 14.98
C LYS A 66 -6.00 0.62 15.25
N GLN A 67 -6.41 0.23 16.46
CA GLN A 67 -7.81 0.39 16.85
C GLN A 67 -8.17 1.87 16.98
N GLY A 68 -9.21 2.30 16.27
CA GLY A 68 -9.64 3.69 16.17
C GLY A 68 -11.16 3.84 16.30
N SER A 69 -11.66 5.07 16.22
CA SER A 69 -13.10 5.35 16.32
C SER A 69 -13.91 4.94 15.09
N GLY A 70 -13.25 4.67 13.96
CA GLY A 70 -13.89 4.31 12.71
C GLY A 70 -12.88 3.82 11.66
N PRO A 71 -13.36 3.40 10.50
CA PRO A 71 -12.53 2.89 9.42
C PRO A 71 -11.77 4.03 8.74
N GLU A 72 -10.45 3.94 8.71
CA GLU A 72 -9.57 4.86 8.00
C GLU A 72 -8.47 4.07 7.29
N ILE A 73 -8.14 4.47 6.06
CA ILE A 73 -7.09 3.85 5.26
C ILE A 73 -6.28 4.96 4.60
N THR A 74 -4.97 4.99 4.86
CA THR A 74 -4.01 5.85 4.17
C THR A 74 -2.85 5.01 3.66
N GLU A 75 -2.14 5.48 2.62
CA GLU A 75 -0.99 4.77 2.08
C GLU A 75 0.24 5.66 1.95
N LYS A 76 1.39 5.01 1.99
CA LYS A 76 2.67 5.58 1.62
C LYS A 76 3.30 4.68 0.55
N LEU A 77 3.46 5.25 -0.64
CA LEU A 77 4.03 4.60 -1.81
C LEU A 77 5.29 5.36 -2.25
N GLU A 78 6.44 4.70 -2.24
CA GLU A 78 7.72 5.30 -2.64
C GLU A 78 8.50 4.35 -3.55
N GLY A 79 9.10 4.87 -4.62
CA GLY A 79 9.95 4.09 -5.54
C GLY A 79 9.59 4.29 -7.00
N ASN A 80 10.50 3.87 -7.89
CA ASN A 80 10.35 4.08 -9.33
C ASN A 80 9.42 3.06 -10.00
N THR A 81 9.17 1.91 -9.37
CA THR A 81 8.30 0.85 -9.89
C THR A 81 7.47 0.32 -8.75
N VAL A 82 6.40 1.04 -8.42
CA VAL A 82 5.46 0.60 -7.40
C VAL A 82 4.49 -0.40 -8.05
N PRO A 83 4.33 -1.62 -7.51
CA PRO A 83 3.34 -2.55 -8.01
C PRO A 83 1.95 -1.97 -7.75
N GLU A 84 0.97 -2.39 -8.54
CA GLU A 84 -0.40 -1.92 -8.40
C GLU A 84 -0.93 -2.29 -7.02
N LEU A 85 -1.12 -1.30 -6.14
CA LEU A 85 -1.74 -1.49 -4.83
C LEU A 85 -3.26 -1.56 -4.97
N ILE A 86 -3.85 -2.63 -4.50
CA ILE A 86 -5.29 -2.85 -4.47
C ILE A 86 -5.76 -2.87 -3.02
N LYS A 87 -6.80 -2.08 -2.74
CA LYS A 87 -7.48 -1.99 -1.45
C LYS A 87 -8.98 -2.11 -1.66
N GLU A 88 -9.62 -3.09 -1.05
CA GLU A 88 -11.08 -3.25 -1.13
C GLU A 88 -11.66 -3.84 0.15
N VAL A 89 -12.85 -3.38 0.54
CA VAL A 89 -13.61 -4.01 1.62
C VAL A 89 -14.75 -4.84 1.02
N LYS A 90 -14.69 -6.16 1.19
CA LYS A 90 -15.72 -7.10 0.73
C LYS A 90 -16.05 -8.10 1.82
N ASN A 91 -17.34 -8.25 2.14
CA ASN A 91 -17.85 -9.17 3.16
C ASN A 91 -17.18 -8.99 4.55
N GLY A 92 -16.93 -7.73 4.94
CA GLY A 92 -16.28 -7.41 6.23
C GLY A 92 -14.76 -7.66 6.25
N VAL A 93 -14.16 -8.00 5.11
CA VAL A 93 -12.71 -8.20 4.96
C VAL A 93 -12.12 -7.03 4.18
N LEU A 94 -11.19 -6.30 4.80
CA LEU A 94 -10.30 -5.40 4.08
C LEU A 94 -9.19 -6.23 3.43
N ARG A 95 -9.13 -6.24 2.10
CA ARG A 95 -8.05 -6.84 1.32
C ARG A 95 -7.07 -5.77 0.90
N VAL A 96 -5.80 -5.97 1.24
CA VAL A 96 -4.67 -5.12 0.84
C VAL A 96 -3.64 -6.00 0.15
N TYR A 97 -3.46 -5.83 -1.15
CA TYR A 97 -2.51 -6.66 -1.91
C TYR A 97 -1.93 -5.92 -3.10
N THR A 98 -0.79 -6.38 -3.59
CA THR A 98 -0.11 -5.77 -4.74
C THR A 98 -0.09 -6.71 -5.94
N LYS A 99 -0.25 -6.16 -7.15
CA LYS A 99 -0.06 -6.89 -8.42
C LYS A 99 1.12 -6.32 -9.21
N GLY A 100 1.86 -7.22 -9.87
CA GLY A 100 2.99 -6.85 -10.72
C GLY A 100 4.35 -7.01 -10.03
N PRO A 101 5.44 -6.68 -10.76
CA PRO A 101 6.79 -6.87 -10.25
C PRO A 101 7.09 -5.88 -9.12
N ALA A 102 7.73 -6.41 -8.07
CA ALA A 102 8.25 -5.63 -6.96
C ALA A 102 9.78 -5.60 -7.01
N ARG A 103 10.38 -4.41 -6.85
CA ARG A 103 11.81 -4.11 -6.99
C ARG A 103 12.33 -3.23 -5.84
N GLY A 104 11.85 -3.47 -4.62
CA GLY A 104 12.36 -2.82 -3.41
C GLY A 104 11.72 -1.47 -3.09
N GLU A 105 10.59 -1.17 -3.72
CA GLU A 105 9.69 -0.07 -3.35
C GLU A 105 9.08 -0.24 -1.95
N THR A 106 8.58 0.87 -1.43
CA THR A 106 7.81 0.93 -0.20
C THR A 106 6.33 0.91 -0.53
N VAL A 107 5.60 -0.09 0.00
CA VAL A 107 4.14 -0.17 -0.06
C VAL A 107 3.59 -0.32 1.35
N GLU A 108 3.31 0.79 2.00
CA GLU A 108 2.77 0.82 3.37
C GLU A 108 1.32 1.29 3.35
N VAL A 109 0.47 0.61 4.11
CA VAL A 109 -0.94 0.94 4.27
C VAL A 109 -1.25 1.04 5.76
N TYR A 110 -1.66 2.21 6.20
CA TYR A 110 -2.05 2.50 7.57
C TYR A 110 -3.56 2.38 7.67
N VAL A 111 -4.02 1.52 8.56
CA VAL A 111 -5.41 1.11 8.68
C VAL A 111 -5.89 1.34 10.10
N SER A 112 -7.06 1.93 10.27
CA SER A 112 -7.76 1.93 11.56
C SER A 112 -9.18 1.41 11.44
N ASN A 113 -9.67 0.80 12.51
CA ASN A 113 -11.06 0.37 12.69
C ASN A 113 -11.33 0.07 14.18
N PRO A 114 -12.57 0.13 14.69
CA PRO A 114 -12.83 -0.17 16.11
C PRO A 114 -12.51 -1.60 16.51
N GLU A 115 -12.81 -2.57 15.63
CA GLU A 115 -12.65 -3.99 15.90
C GLU A 115 -11.80 -4.67 14.82
N LEU A 116 -11.03 -5.67 15.26
CA LEU A 116 -10.33 -6.60 14.37
C LEU A 116 -10.38 -7.98 15.03
N LYS A 117 -10.89 -8.96 14.29
CA LYS A 117 -11.14 -10.34 14.73
C LYS A 117 -10.31 -11.35 13.97
N LYS A 118 -9.87 -11.01 12.75
CA LYS A 118 -9.05 -11.89 11.92
C LYS A 118 -7.96 -11.14 11.17
N VAL A 119 -6.77 -11.71 11.16
CA VAL A 119 -5.64 -11.28 10.32
C VAL A 119 -5.17 -12.48 9.51
N GLU A 120 -5.08 -12.30 8.21
CA GLU A 120 -4.62 -13.31 7.27
C GLU A 120 -3.51 -12.71 6.40
N VAL A 121 -2.32 -13.31 6.44
CA VAL A 121 -1.13 -12.81 5.74
C VAL A 121 -0.60 -13.87 4.78
N TRP A 122 -0.36 -13.48 3.54
CA TRP A 122 0.11 -14.32 2.43
C TRP A 122 1.29 -13.71 1.69
N ASP A 123 1.93 -14.50 0.84
CA ASP A 123 3.08 -14.11 0.01
C ASP A 123 4.15 -13.40 0.82
N ARG A 124 4.64 -12.22 0.42
CA ARG A 124 5.58 -11.41 1.21
C ARG A 124 4.88 -10.25 1.90
N GLY A 125 3.57 -10.40 2.16
CA GLY A 125 2.80 -9.44 2.91
C GLY A 125 3.25 -9.39 4.35
N GLU A 126 3.15 -8.21 4.96
CA GLU A 126 3.48 -8.03 6.37
C GLU A 126 2.35 -7.32 7.11
N PHE A 127 2.05 -7.78 8.32
CA PHE A 127 1.09 -7.14 9.21
C PHE A 127 1.75 -6.70 10.53
N TYR A 128 1.38 -5.51 10.98
CA TYR A 128 1.80 -4.93 12.24
C TYR A 128 0.58 -4.31 12.94
N ASN A 129 0.47 -4.45 14.26
CA ASN A 129 -0.34 -3.50 15.04
C ASN A 129 0.55 -2.52 15.81
N THR A 130 0.18 -1.23 15.78
CA THR A 130 1.00 -0.16 16.36
C THR A 130 0.75 0.06 17.85
N ASP A 131 -0.36 -0.44 18.39
CA ASP A 131 -0.77 -0.42 19.79
C ASP A 131 -1.32 -1.80 20.18
N THR A 132 -1.44 -2.13 21.47
CA THR A 132 -2.00 -3.42 21.92
C THR A 132 -3.40 -3.66 21.33
N LEU A 133 -3.53 -4.74 20.57
CA LEU A 133 -4.78 -5.14 19.93
C LEU A 133 -5.68 -5.87 20.91
N LYS A 134 -6.89 -5.35 21.12
CA LYS A 134 -7.91 -5.93 22.01
C LYS A 134 -9.00 -6.63 21.22
N ALA A 135 -9.24 -7.89 21.54
CA ALA A 135 -10.32 -8.68 20.97
C ALA A 135 -10.81 -9.76 21.95
N GLU A 136 -12.05 -10.18 21.84
CA GLU A 136 -12.51 -11.37 22.56
C GLU A 136 -11.81 -12.62 22.00
N VAL A 137 -12.00 -12.87 20.71
CA VAL A 137 -11.30 -13.91 19.95
C VAL A 137 -10.58 -13.25 18.79
N LEU A 138 -9.29 -13.56 18.64
CA LEU A 138 -8.47 -13.15 17.52
C LEU A 138 -7.99 -14.37 16.74
N GLU A 139 -8.34 -14.44 15.46
CA GLU A 139 -7.80 -15.40 14.50
C GLU A 139 -6.59 -14.80 13.78
N VAL A 140 -5.47 -15.52 13.75
CA VAL A 140 -4.27 -15.13 13.02
C VAL A 140 -3.84 -16.29 12.13
N GLU A 141 -3.81 -16.05 10.83
CA GLU A 141 -3.35 -17.01 9.83
C GLU A 141 -2.15 -16.44 9.10
N VAL A 142 -1.02 -17.15 9.16
CA VAL A 142 0.20 -16.77 8.44
C VAL A 142 0.53 -17.87 7.44
N ASN A 143 0.62 -17.49 6.17
CA ASN A 143 0.72 -18.40 5.04
C ASN A 143 1.98 -18.11 4.22
N GLU A 144 2.60 -19.19 3.71
CA GLU A 144 3.73 -19.16 2.79
C GLU A 144 4.96 -18.38 3.28
N LEU A 145 5.15 -17.13 2.81
CA LEU A 145 6.27 -16.25 3.18
C LEU A 145 5.79 -15.03 3.99
N GLY A 146 4.52 -15.04 4.40
CA GLY A 146 3.90 -13.89 5.06
C GLY A 146 4.48 -13.68 6.45
N ALA A 147 4.38 -12.46 6.96
CA ALA A 147 4.83 -12.16 8.32
C ALA A 147 3.83 -11.32 9.11
N ALA A 148 3.68 -11.61 10.39
CA ALA A 148 2.87 -10.80 11.30
C ALA A 148 3.62 -10.53 12.61
N PHE A 149 3.53 -9.30 13.09
CA PHE A 149 4.17 -8.82 14.31
C PHE A 149 3.13 -8.15 15.18
N MET A 150 2.80 -8.77 16.32
CA MET A 150 1.61 -8.40 17.07
C MET A 150 1.81 -8.33 18.58
N VAL A 151 1.17 -7.34 19.20
CA VAL A 151 0.98 -7.27 20.65
C VAL A 151 -0.50 -7.29 20.94
N VAL A 152 -0.96 -8.26 21.74
CA VAL A 152 -2.40 -8.53 21.93
C VAL A 152 -2.82 -8.50 23.41
N ASP A 153 -4.09 -8.22 23.65
CA ASP A 153 -4.80 -8.39 24.93
C ASP A 153 -6.15 -9.03 24.62
N THR A 154 -6.22 -10.37 24.68
CA THR A 154 -7.37 -11.14 24.21
C THR A 154 -7.92 -12.13 25.23
N GLN A 155 -9.16 -12.58 25.04
CA GLN A 155 -9.63 -13.78 25.76
C GLN A 155 -9.06 -15.03 25.11
N GLU A 156 -9.07 -15.10 23.79
CA GLU A 156 -8.54 -16.23 23.04
C GLU A 156 -7.81 -15.77 21.78
N VAL A 157 -6.70 -16.44 21.46
CA VAL A 157 -6.03 -16.33 20.17
C VAL A 157 -5.96 -17.69 19.50
N LEU A 158 -6.42 -17.73 18.25
CA LEU A 158 -6.41 -18.91 17.38
C LEU A 158 -5.38 -18.66 16.28
N ILE A 159 -4.30 -19.43 16.30
CA ILE A 159 -3.17 -19.27 15.38
C ILE A 159 -3.17 -20.44 14.40
N THR A 160 -3.14 -20.13 13.10
CA THR A 160 -2.89 -21.10 12.04
C THR A 160 -1.57 -20.77 11.36
N MET A 161 -0.60 -21.68 11.47
CA MET A 161 0.68 -21.59 10.78
C MET A 161 0.66 -22.49 9.55
N ASN A 162 0.77 -21.87 8.37
CA ASN A 162 0.84 -22.54 7.07
C ASN A 162 2.04 -22.04 6.26
N GLY A 163 3.20 -21.99 6.92
CA GLY A 163 4.39 -21.24 6.51
C GLY A 163 4.49 -19.90 7.25
N GLY A 164 5.36 -19.02 6.78
CA GLY A 164 5.49 -17.64 7.25
C GLY A 164 5.91 -17.46 8.71
N ASP A 165 6.12 -16.21 9.11
CA ASP A 165 6.62 -15.88 10.44
C ASP A 165 5.57 -15.12 11.27
N LEU A 166 5.34 -15.57 12.50
CA LEU A 166 4.51 -14.87 13.48
C LEU A 166 5.35 -14.54 14.71
N ASP A 167 5.52 -13.25 15.02
CA ASP A 167 5.99 -12.77 16.33
C ASP A 167 4.81 -12.18 17.09
N ILE A 168 4.39 -12.84 18.16
CA ILE A 168 3.23 -12.45 18.95
C ILE A 168 3.59 -12.35 20.44
N GLY A 169 3.19 -11.25 21.06
CA GLY A 169 3.34 -11.02 22.49
C GLY A 169 2.10 -10.40 23.13
N GLY A 170 2.18 -10.10 24.42
CA GLY A 170 1.09 -9.49 25.18
C GLY A 170 0.42 -10.48 26.12
N ILE A 171 -0.91 -10.42 26.24
CA ILE A 171 -1.68 -11.22 27.20
C ILE A 171 -2.84 -11.92 26.48
N THR A 172 -3.04 -13.20 26.78
CA THR A 172 -4.24 -13.94 26.39
C THR A 172 -4.68 -14.87 27.52
N ARG A 173 -5.94 -15.33 27.52
CA ARG A 173 -6.36 -16.40 28.45
C ARG A 173 -6.22 -17.78 27.83
N LYS A 174 -6.25 -17.86 26.52
CA LYS A 174 -6.21 -19.13 25.79
C LYS A 174 -5.52 -18.95 24.46
N GLN A 175 -4.54 -19.81 24.21
CA GLN A 175 -3.88 -19.91 22.93
C GLN A 175 -4.20 -21.27 22.32
N GLN A 176 -4.63 -21.28 21.06
CA GLN A 176 -4.69 -22.49 20.26
C GLN A 176 -3.80 -22.32 19.03
N VAL A 177 -2.99 -23.33 18.73
CA VAL A 177 -2.09 -23.32 17.59
C VAL A 177 -2.38 -24.52 16.71
N THR A 178 -2.69 -24.26 15.44
CA THR A 178 -2.82 -25.24 14.38
C THR A 178 -1.64 -25.09 13.43
N LYS A 179 -0.96 -26.20 13.14
CA LYS A 179 0.16 -26.25 12.20
C LYS A 179 -0.21 -27.16 11.03
N THR A 180 -0.06 -26.66 9.80
CA THR A 180 -0.22 -27.47 8.58
C THR A 180 1.11 -28.17 8.23
N PRO A 181 1.14 -29.08 7.25
CA PRO A 181 2.40 -29.66 6.77
C PRO A 181 3.43 -28.63 6.25
N GLU A 182 2.98 -27.44 5.82
CA GLU A 182 3.86 -26.37 5.35
C GLU A 182 4.42 -25.51 6.49
N SER A 183 3.99 -25.73 7.74
CA SER A 183 4.36 -24.87 8.88
C SER A 183 5.86 -24.83 9.17
N ASP A 184 6.60 -25.86 8.77
CA ASP A 184 8.05 -25.96 8.99
C ASP A 184 8.86 -24.94 8.16
N ARG A 185 8.22 -24.30 7.17
CA ARG A 185 8.80 -23.20 6.39
C ARG A 185 8.77 -21.85 7.11
N GLY A 186 8.14 -21.82 8.29
CA GLY A 186 7.84 -20.63 9.05
C GLY A 186 8.25 -20.72 10.52
N THR A 187 8.17 -19.60 11.24
CA THR A 187 8.51 -19.52 12.66
C THR A 187 7.37 -18.91 13.46
N LEU A 188 6.96 -19.61 14.53
CA LEU A 188 6.14 -19.01 15.59
C LEU A 188 7.05 -18.57 16.74
N LYS A 189 7.03 -17.27 17.06
CA LYS A 189 7.70 -16.65 18.20
C LYS A 189 6.64 -16.09 19.15
N ASP A 190 6.23 -16.90 20.12
CA ASP A 190 5.19 -16.58 21.10
C ASP A 190 5.72 -16.53 22.54
N ALA A 191 7.04 -16.59 22.74
CA ALA A 191 7.65 -16.55 24.07
C ALA A 191 7.33 -15.27 24.89
N LYS A 192 6.85 -14.21 24.23
CA LYS A 192 6.40 -12.95 24.85
C LYS A 192 4.89 -12.88 25.08
N LEU A 193 4.15 -13.93 24.72
CA LEU A 193 2.71 -14.03 24.92
C LEU A 193 2.45 -14.70 26.28
N ILE A 194 1.84 -13.95 27.20
CA ILE A 194 1.55 -14.41 28.56
C ILE A 194 0.15 -15.01 28.56
N ILE A 195 0.05 -16.29 28.91
CA ILE A 195 -1.23 -16.98 29.09
C ILE A 195 -1.65 -16.84 30.56
N VAL A 196 -2.74 -16.11 30.83
CA VAL A 196 -3.31 -15.96 32.17
C VAL A 196 -4.45 -16.95 32.36
N GLU A 197 -4.19 -18.01 33.11
CA GLU A 197 -5.23 -18.96 33.53
C GLU A 197 -6.30 -18.25 34.38
N LYS A 198 -7.56 -18.62 34.20
CA LYS A 198 -8.68 -18.15 35.04
C LYS A 198 -8.82 -19.04 36.27
#